data_AF-A0A968QJZ4-F1
#
_entry.id   AF-A0A968QJZ4-F1
#
_cell.length_a   1.000
_cell.length_b   1.000
_cell.length_c   1.000
_cell.angle_alpha   90.00
_cell.angle_beta   90.00
_cell.angle_gamma   90.00
#
_symmetry.space_group_name_H-M   'P 1'
#
loop_
_entity.id
_entity.type
_entity.pdbx_description
1 polymer ?
#
loop_
_entity_poly.entity_id
_entity_poly.type
_entity_poly.pdbx_seq_one_letter_code
_entity_poly.pdbx_strand_id
1 'polypeptide(L)'
;MSKLVVLKFSGSLASGFLVSAEIGQEGQSVERGCTGRLPPAAELDYYLTTWQQHYYLLGSNHRIKPQQIIYDGSINPYQHYQQLIKSAHQLQQALVQWLNSPDFSPVDKRLREELNPTESARILICSDRPEIYQLPWCCWDLVESYPNLEIAVSNPNFARVSWVPKPPQHQRVKILAILGDSQGLNLEADRTFLDTLETGEVEFLVEPTIPELYDHLWQDTWDLVFFAGHSRTLERQGILYLNAEDRLTIEQLKHGFKQAISSGLQLAIFNSCDGLGLAEELGQLSLPQSIVMRLPIPDEMAQQFLKYFLQAYAGGNSLYLSMRKAREQLQSWETQFPCASWLPIIYQNPAAIPPQWADLSYQPDAHVPLRLKVNDLRGLLVKTIWISAIATILVWWLQVWGWLAGGELNSYDRLIVWGYHPPVDQRVLVVTIDDQDLIYQREQGYGNEYAWFVG
;
A
#
# COMPACT_ATOMS: atom_id res chain seq x y z
N MET A 1 -9.05 7.20 13.50
CA MET A 1 -7.95 7.13 12.49
C MET A 1 -7.27 5.79 12.69
N SER A 2 -6.91 5.07 11.64
CA SER A 2 -6.36 3.71 11.78
C SER A 2 -4.89 3.75 12.19
N LYS A 3 -4.49 2.95 13.19
CA LYS A 3 -3.07 2.75 13.55
C LYS A 3 -2.44 1.72 12.61
N LEU A 4 -1.21 1.99 12.17
CA LEU A 4 -0.38 1.06 11.40
C LEU A 4 0.84 0.68 12.22
N VAL A 5 1.06 -0.62 12.34
CA VAL A 5 2.27 -1.22 12.92
C VAL A 5 2.96 -2.02 11.84
N VAL A 6 4.27 -1.83 11.67
CA VAL A 6 5.10 -2.63 10.78
C VAL A 6 6.14 -3.36 11.63
N LEU A 7 6.06 -4.69 11.65
CA LEU A 7 7.04 -5.55 12.31
C LEU A 7 7.95 -6.16 11.26
N LYS A 8 9.23 -5.76 11.24
CA LYS A 8 10.23 -6.28 10.30
C LYS A 8 11.06 -7.35 10.99
N PHE A 9 11.01 -8.56 10.46
CA PHE A 9 11.69 -9.74 10.95
C PHE A 9 12.95 -9.97 10.11
N SER A 10 14.10 -10.08 10.78
CA SER A 10 15.38 -10.42 10.15
C SER A 10 16.01 -11.61 10.88
N GLY A 11 16.14 -12.75 10.19
CA GLY A 11 16.64 -13.99 10.78
C GLY A 11 15.95 -15.24 10.21
N SER A 12 15.86 -16.29 11.01
CA SER A 12 15.17 -17.55 10.66
C SER A 12 14.68 -18.27 11.92
N LEU A 13 13.74 -19.22 11.79
CA LEU A 13 13.30 -20.03 12.93
C LEU A 13 14.46 -20.81 13.59
N ALA A 14 15.50 -21.17 12.82
CA ALA A 14 16.68 -21.86 13.34
C ALA A 14 17.65 -20.95 14.11
N SER A 15 17.74 -19.67 13.77
CA SER A 15 18.69 -18.71 14.36
C SER A 15 18.05 -17.66 15.28
N GLY A 16 16.72 -17.63 15.32
CA GLY A 16 15.93 -16.55 15.92
C GLY A 16 15.78 -15.37 14.96
N PHE A 17 15.04 -14.35 15.40
CA PHE A 17 14.82 -13.13 14.63
C PHE A 17 15.16 -11.90 15.45
N LEU A 18 15.79 -10.92 14.82
CA LEU A 18 15.73 -9.53 15.24
C LEU A 18 14.43 -8.94 14.70
N VAL A 19 13.64 -8.32 15.57
CA VAL A 19 12.38 -7.68 15.18
C VAL A 19 12.45 -6.19 15.44
N SER A 20 12.25 -5.38 14.40
CA SER A 20 12.04 -3.94 14.55
C SER A 20 10.57 -3.60 14.33
N ALA A 21 9.96 -2.90 15.28
CA ALA A 21 8.61 -2.41 15.19
C ALA A 21 8.59 -0.91 14.88
N GLU A 22 7.79 -0.51 13.90
CA GLU A 22 7.49 0.88 13.55
C GLU A 22 6.00 1.11 13.75
N ILE A 23 5.62 2.15 14.48
CA ILE A 23 4.23 2.45 14.85
C ILE A 23 3.92 3.88 14.45
N GLY A 24 2.79 4.08 13.77
CA GLY A 24 2.31 5.39 13.38
C GLY A 24 0.85 5.39 12.96
N GLN A 25 0.34 6.56 12.58
CA GLN A 25 -0.96 6.66 11.93
C GLN A 25 -0.85 6.27 10.46
N GLU A 26 -1.89 5.63 9.94
CA GLU A 26 -1.99 5.30 8.54
C GLU A 26 -1.78 6.53 7.64
N GLY A 27 -0.92 6.39 6.62
CA GLY A 27 -0.61 7.46 5.67
C GLY A 27 0.29 8.58 6.21
N GLN A 28 0.75 8.49 7.46
CA GLN A 28 1.65 9.46 8.08
C GLN A 28 3.05 8.87 8.31
N SER A 29 3.98 9.74 8.70
CA SER A 29 5.33 9.32 9.10
C SER A 29 5.29 8.49 10.39
N VAL A 30 6.26 7.59 10.53
CA VAL A 30 6.43 6.78 11.75
C VAL A 30 6.58 7.68 12.96
N GLU A 31 5.82 7.40 14.02
CA GLU A 31 5.80 8.20 15.25
C GLU A 31 6.71 7.60 16.32
N ARG A 32 6.78 6.26 16.36
CA ARG A 32 7.48 5.48 17.38
C ARG A 32 8.15 4.26 16.75
N GLY A 33 9.25 3.83 17.34
CA GLY A 33 9.90 2.58 16.96
C GLY A 33 10.54 1.91 18.17
N CYS A 34 10.63 0.58 18.12
CA CYS A 34 11.35 -0.21 19.10
C CYS A 34 11.92 -1.48 18.46
N THR A 35 12.82 -2.15 19.16
CA THR A 35 13.43 -3.40 18.70
C THR A 35 13.33 -4.46 19.80
N GLY A 36 13.15 -5.70 19.39
CA GLY A 36 13.18 -6.87 20.26
C GLY A 36 13.78 -8.06 19.52
N ARG A 37 13.87 -9.21 20.20
CA ARG A 37 14.36 -10.44 19.58
C ARG A 37 13.41 -11.57 19.87
N LEU A 38 13.26 -12.45 18.90
CA LEU A 38 12.60 -13.73 19.06
C LEU A 38 13.67 -14.83 19.05
N PRO A 39 13.64 -15.78 20.00
CA PRO A 39 14.64 -16.84 20.07
C PRO A 39 14.47 -17.83 18.91
N PRO A 40 15.49 -18.67 18.65
CA PRO A 40 15.32 -19.86 17.81
C PRO A 40 14.12 -20.70 18.27
N ALA A 41 13.33 -21.21 17.32
CA ALA A 41 12.09 -21.93 17.56
C ALA A 41 11.95 -23.16 16.65
N ALA A 42 12.88 -24.11 16.80
CA ALA A 42 12.83 -25.37 16.06
C ALA A 42 11.55 -26.19 16.35
N GLU A 43 11.03 -26.12 17.57
CA GLU A 43 9.75 -26.76 17.91
C GLU A 43 8.57 -26.14 17.17
N LEU A 44 8.56 -24.82 16.99
CA LEU A 44 7.51 -24.13 16.24
C LEU A 44 7.49 -24.58 14.78
N ASP A 45 8.67 -24.69 14.16
CA ASP A 45 8.84 -25.19 12.79
C ASP A 45 8.36 -26.65 12.64
N TYR A 46 8.71 -27.49 13.62
CA TYR A 46 8.23 -28.87 13.69
C TYR A 46 6.70 -28.96 13.80
N TYR A 47 6.08 -28.17 14.69
CA TYR A 47 4.63 -28.17 14.85
C TYR A 47 3.90 -27.59 13.64
N LEU A 48 4.47 -26.57 12.98
CA LEU A 48 3.93 -26.01 11.74
C LEU A 48 3.90 -27.10 10.66
N THR A 49 5.03 -27.76 10.43
CA THR A 49 5.16 -28.84 9.45
C THR A 49 4.21 -30.01 9.77
N THR A 50 4.12 -30.41 11.04
CA THR A 50 3.26 -31.51 11.49
C THR A 50 1.78 -31.20 11.27
N TRP A 51 1.35 -29.99 11.65
CA TRP A 51 -0.02 -29.54 11.43
C TRP A 51 -0.37 -29.50 9.94
N GLN A 52 0.52 -28.96 9.10
CA GLN A 52 0.33 -28.93 7.65
C GLN A 52 0.17 -30.35 7.08
N GLN A 53 1.02 -31.30 7.48
CA GLN A 53 0.91 -32.69 7.04
C GLN A 53 -0.44 -33.31 7.40
N HIS A 54 -0.90 -33.17 8.65
CA HIS A 54 -2.22 -33.64 9.05
C HIS A 54 -3.35 -32.93 8.30
N TYR A 55 -3.20 -31.63 8.03
CA TYR A 55 -4.16 -30.84 7.28
C TYR A 55 -4.28 -31.36 5.84
N TYR A 56 -3.15 -31.62 5.16
CA TYR A 56 -3.14 -32.18 3.80
C TYR A 56 -3.74 -33.58 3.75
N LEU A 57 -3.48 -34.45 4.74
CA LEU A 57 -4.07 -35.79 4.81
C LEU A 57 -5.59 -35.75 4.97
N LEU A 58 -6.12 -34.73 5.65
CA LEU A 58 -7.56 -34.51 5.71
C LEU A 58 -8.06 -33.93 4.38
N GLY A 59 -7.39 -32.91 3.84
CA GLY A 59 -7.80 -32.17 2.63
C GLY A 59 -7.66 -32.94 1.31
N SER A 60 -6.79 -33.95 1.22
CA SER A 60 -6.57 -34.76 0.01
C SER A 60 -7.80 -35.53 -0.46
N ASN A 61 -8.83 -35.63 0.39
CA ASN A 61 -10.10 -36.31 0.07
C ASN A 61 -11.29 -35.36 -0.19
N HIS A 62 -11.13 -34.03 -0.20
CA HIS A 62 -12.28 -33.11 -0.13
C HIS A 62 -12.47 -32.12 -1.30
N ARG A 63 -11.54 -32.00 -2.27
CA ARG A 63 -11.80 -31.29 -3.56
C ARG A 63 -12.28 -32.21 -4.68
N ILE A 64 -12.22 -33.52 -4.46
CA ILE A 64 -13.08 -34.51 -5.12
C ILE A 64 -14.26 -34.67 -4.15
N LYS A 65 -15.49 -34.55 -4.65
CA LYS A 65 -16.76 -34.59 -3.89
C LYS A 65 -16.68 -35.42 -2.60
N PRO A 66 -17.40 -35.05 -1.52
CA PRO A 66 -17.69 -35.96 -0.41
C PRO A 66 -18.69 -37.03 -0.87
N GLN A 67 -18.35 -37.81 -1.90
CA GLN A 67 -18.96 -39.09 -2.14
C GLN A 67 -18.31 -40.04 -1.15
N GLN A 68 -19.08 -40.38 -0.12
CA GLN A 68 -18.96 -41.58 0.71
C GLN A 68 -17.53 -42.00 0.99
N ILE A 69 -17.08 -41.81 2.24
CA ILE A 69 -15.91 -42.49 2.81
C ILE A 69 -15.88 -43.93 2.29
N ILE A 70 -15.10 -44.20 1.24
CA ILE A 70 -14.88 -45.54 0.73
C ILE A 70 -13.97 -46.14 1.78
N TYR A 71 -14.51 -47.07 2.56
CA TYR A 71 -13.80 -47.88 3.53
C TYR A 71 -12.79 -48.78 2.77
N ASP A 72 -11.70 -48.18 2.34
CA ASP A 72 -10.39 -48.80 2.34
C ASP A 72 -10.07 -49.09 3.81
N GLY A 73 -9.97 -50.37 4.18
CA GLY A 73 -9.90 -50.85 5.56
C GLY A 73 -8.59 -50.55 6.30
N SER A 74 -7.90 -49.43 6.04
CA SER A 74 -6.64 -49.09 6.70
C SER A 74 -6.62 -47.76 7.49
N ILE A 75 -7.64 -46.89 7.36
CA ILE A 75 -7.57 -45.52 7.90
C ILE A 75 -8.89 -45.08 8.57
N ASN A 76 -8.83 -44.64 9.83
CA ASN A 76 -10.00 -44.09 10.56
C ASN A 76 -10.06 -42.55 10.44
N PRO A 77 -11.04 -41.96 9.73
CA PRO A 77 -11.18 -40.51 9.57
C PRO A 77 -11.25 -39.74 10.89
N TYR A 78 -11.84 -40.34 11.92
CA TYR A 78 -11.92 -39.75 13.25
C TYR A 78 -10.54 -39.58 13.89
N GLN A 79 -9.64 -40.53 13.67
CA GLN A 79 -8.27 -40.46 14.20
C GLN A 79 -7.47 -39.32 13.53
N HIS A 80 -7.62 -39.12 12.22
CA HIS A 80 -6.99 -37.99 11.52
C HIS A 80 -7.54 -36.65 11.98
N TYR A 81 -8.86 -36.54 12.16
CA TYR A 81 -9.48 -35.35 12.71
C TYR A 81 -8.91 -35.02 14.10
N GLN A 82 -8.81 -36.00 14.99
CA GLN A 82 -8.21 -35.81 16.32
C GLN A 82 -6.73 -35.41 16.26
N GLN A 83 -5.95 -36.02 15.36
CA GLN A 83 -4.55 -35.67 15.15
C GLN A 83 -4.39 -34.23 14.63
N LEU A 84 -5.24 -33.80 13.70
CA LEU A 84 -5.26 -32.44 13.19
C LEU A 84 -5.51 -31.43 14.31
N ILE A 85 -6.59 -31.60 15.08
CA ILE A 85 -6.94 -30.74 16.21
C ILE A 85 -5.81 -30.70 17.23
N LYS A 86 -5.23 -31.85 17.57
CA LYS A 86 -4.10 -31.92 18.50
C LYS A 86 -2.88 -31.14 17.98
N SER A 87 -2.50 -31.34 16.72
CA SER A 87 -1.36 -30.64 16.12
C SER A 87 -1.59 -29.14 15.97
N ALA A 88 -2.82 -28.72 15.66
CA ALA A 88 -3.22 -27.32 15.60
C ALA A 88 -3.05 -26.65 16.97
N HIS A 89 -3.55 -27.30 18.03
CA HIS A 89 -3.39 -26.79 19.39
C HIS A 89 -1.91 -26.70 19.82
N GLN A 90 -1.09 -27.69 19.47
CA GLN A 90 0.35 -27.65 19.73
C GLN A 90 1.04 -26.49 18.99
N LEU A 91 0.69 -26.27 17.72
CA LEU A 91 1.19 -25.14 16.93
C LEU A 91 0.79 -23.80 17.54
N GLN A 92 -0.49 -23.63 17.92
CA GLN A 92 -0.98 -22.42 18.58
C GLN A 92 -0.23 -22.15 19.88
N GLN A 93 -0.08 -23.16 20.74
CA GLN A 93 0.65 -23.04 22.01
C GLN A 93 2.12 -22.64 21.77
N ALA A 94 2.79 -23.30 20.83
CA ALA A 94 4.18 -22.99 20.49
C ALA A 94 4.33 -21.56 19.94
N LEU A 95 3.39 -21.10 19.09
CA LEU A 95 3.39 -19.74 18.57
C LEU A 95 3.24 -18.72 19.69
N VAL A 96 2.25 -18.91 20.56
CA VAL A 96 1.99 -18.00 21.70
C VAL A 96 3.16 -18.00 22.68
N GLN A 97 3.76 -19.16 22.98
CA GLN A 97 4.94 -19.25 23.83
C GLN A 97 6.14 -18.51 23.22
N TRP A 98 6.35 -18.66 21.91
CA TRP A 98 7.43 -17.99 21.19
C TRP A 98 7.27 -16.46 21.21
N LEU A 99 6.06 -15.97 20.94
CA LEU A 99 5.73 -14.54 21.00
C LEU A 99 5.74 -13.97 22.43
N ASN A 100 5.57 -14.80 23.45
CA ASN A 100 5.71 -14.39 24.86
C ASN A 100 7.13 -14.54 25.42
N SER A 101 8.13 -14.78 24.57
CA SER A 101 9.51 -14.88 25.01
C SER A 101 10.00 -13.57 25.68
N PRO A 102 10.86 -13.64 26.72
CA PRO A 102 11.33 -12.46 27.44
C PRO A 102 11.98 -11.40 26.54
N ASP A 103 12.71 -11.85 25.50
CA ASP A 103 13.43 -10.97 24.57
C ASP A 103 12.50 -10.23 23.58
N PHE A 104 11.26 -10.72 23.39
CA PHE A 104 10.25 -10.06 22.57
C PHE A 104 9.29 -9.17 23.40
N SER A 105 9.26 -9.38 24.73
CA SER A 105 8.43 -8.61 25.66
C SER A 105 8.49 -7.08 25.47
N PRO A 106 9.66 -6.44 25.16
CA PRO A 106 9.69 -5.01 24.89
C PRO A 106 8.83 -4.56 23.70
N VAL A 107 8.76 -5.37 22.65
CA VAL A 107 7.93 -5.09 21.47
C VAL A 107 6.46 -5.31 21.82
N ASP A 108 6.10 -6.46 22.40
CA ASP A 108 4.70 -6.74 22.79
C ASP A 108 4.12 -5.68 23.73
N LYS A 109 4.87 -5.30 24.78
CA LYS A 109 4.47 -4.23 25.70
C LYS A 109 4.24 -2.91 24.97
N ARG A 110 5.16 -2.54 24.08
CA ARG A 110 5.03 -1.30 23.29
C ARG A 110 3.78 -1.34 22.41
N LEU A 111 3.49 -2.46 21.76
CA LEU A 111 2.26 -2.60 20.96
C LEU A 111 1.03 -2.40 21.84
N ARG A 112 0.98 -3.02 23.01
CA ARG A 112 -0.17 -2.90 23.93
C ARG A 112 -0.33 -1.52 24.57
N GLU A 113 0.75 -0.75 24.69
CA GLU A 113 0.71 0.64 25.17
C GLU A 113 0.19 1.61 24.10
N GLU A 114 0.52 1.37 22.83
CA GLU A 114 0.25 2.30 21.72
C GLU A 114 -1.05 2.00 20.97
N LEU A 115 -1.55 0.75 21.06
CA LEU A 115 -2.82 0.34 20.45
C LEU A 115 -3.99 0.64 21.39
N ASN A 116 -5.13 1.02 20.80
CA ASN A 116 -6.38 1.26 21.52
C ASN A 116 -7.40 0.18 21.13
N PRO A 117 -8.01 -0.57 22.09
CA PRO A 117 -8.99 -1.62 21.79
C PRO A 117 -10.22 -1.15 21.00
N THR A 118 -10.55 0.14 21.08
CA THR A 118 -11.73 0.72 20.40
C THR A 118 -11.41 1.23 19.00
N GLU A 119 -10.14 1.41 18.65
CA GLU A 119 -9.72 1.95 17.36
C GLU A 119 -9.32 0.83 16.41
N SER A 120 -9.48 1.07 15.10
CA SER A 120 -8.95 0.17 14.09
C SER A 120 -7.43 0.20 14.06
N ALA A 121 -6.82 -0.96 13.97
CA ALA A 121 -5.39 -1.11 13.82
C ALA A 121 -5.06 -2.21 12.82
N ARG A 122 -3.87 -2.13 12.23
CA ARG A 122 -3.34 -3.20 11.38
C ARG A 122 -1.87 -3.42 11.65
N ILE A 123 -1.46 -4.68 11.65
CA ILE A 123 -0.07 -5.10 11.78
C ILE A 123 0.39 -5.72 10.46
N LEU A 124 1.51 -5.24 9.93
CA LEU A 124 2.21 -5.83 8.79
C LEU A 124 3.41 -6.63 9.29
N ILE A 125 3.40 -7.94 9.07
CA ILE A 125 4.54 -8.82 9.30
C ILE A 125 5.41 -8.82 8.04
N CYS A 126 6.53 -8.09 8.09
CA CYS A 126 7.49 -8.00 6.99
C CYS A 126 8.64 -8.99 7.22
N SER A 127 8.82 -9.95 6.32
CA SER A 127 9.88 -10.97 6.38
C SER A 127 10.26 -11.43 4.99
N ASP A 128 11.49 -11.88 4.77
CA ASP A 128 11.92 -12.57 3.54
C ASP A 128 11.77 -14.10 3.63
N ARG A 129 11.27 -14.61 4.77
CA ARG A 129 11.10 -16.03 5.09
C ARG A 129 9.68 -16.51 4.80
N PRO A 130 9.46 -17.48 3.89
CA PRO A 130 8.13 -18.03 3.61
C PRO A 130 7.48 -18.67 4.84
N GLU A 131 8.27 -19.27 5.73
CA GLU A 131 7.80 -19.93 6.95
C GLU A 131 7.05 -18.95 7.86
N ILE A 132 7.48 -17.68 7.87
CA ILE A 132 6.81 -16.60 8.62
C ILE A 132 5.42 -16.33 8.05
N TYR A 133 5.20 -16.43 6.75
CA TYR A 133 3.88 -16.19 6.16
C TYR A 133 2.89 -17.32 6.45
N GLN A 134 3.41 -18.53 6.68
CA GLN A 134 2.62 -19.73 6.96
C GLN A 134 2.12 -19.82 8.41
N LEU A 135 2.73 -19.07 9.34
CA LEU A 135 2.30 -19.07 10.74
C LEU A 135 0.86 -18.53 10.89
N PRO A 136 0.05 -19.12 11.80
CA PRO A 136 -1.32 -18.70 12.05
C PRO A 136 -1.34 -17.45 12.94
N TRP A 137 -0.92 -16.30 12.39
CA TRP A 137 -0.84 -15.02 13.12
C TRP A 137 -2.15 -14.58 13.77
N CYS A 138 -3.30 -15.03 13.25
CA CYS A 138 -4.61 -14.80 13.85
C CYS A 138 -4.76 -15.43 15.25
N CYS A 139 -3.89 -16.38 15.62
CA CYS A 139 -3.84 -17.01 16.93
C CYS A 139 -2.98 -16.26 17.95
N TRP A 140 -2.38 -15.13 17.57
CA TRP A 140 -1.67 -14.29 18.51
C TRP A 140 -2.68 -13.66 19.48
N ASP A 141 -2.47 -13.83 20.79
CA ASP A 141 -3.32 -13.32 21.87
C ASP A 141 -3.52 -11.79 21.85
N LEU A 142 -2.61 -11.06 21.20
CA LEU A 142 -2.79 -9.65 20.88
C LEU A 142 -4.09 -9.43 20.09
N VAL A 143 -4.40 -10.25 19.07
CA VAL A 143 -5.57 -10.05 18.23
C VAL A 143 -6.88 -10.28 19.00
N GLU A 144 -6.88 -11.16 19.99
CA GLU A 144 -8.04 -11.33 20.89
C GLU A 144 -8.29 -10.09 21.78
N SER A 145 -7.21 -9.41 22.16
CA SER A 145 -7.28 -8.22 23.04
C SER A 145 -7.73 -6.96 22.30
N TYR A 146 -7.59 -6.91 20.97
CA TYR A 146 -7.89 -5.76 20.12
C TYR A 146 -8.85 -6.20 18.99
N PRO A 147 -10.19 -6.12 19.20
CA PRO A 147 -11.17 -6.72 18.28
C PRO A 147 -11.21 -6.08 16.88
N ASN A 148 -10.68 -4.86 16.74
CA ASN A 148 -10.58 -4.15 15.46
C ASN A 148 -9.16 -4.24 14.84
N LEU A 149 -8.31 -5.14 15.35
CA LEU A 149 -6.98 -5.43 14.84
C LEU A 149 -7.02 -6.64 13.90
N GLU A 150 -6.29 -6.54 12.78
CA GLU A 150 -6.02 -7.70 11.92
C GLU A 150 -4.59 -7.64 11.38
N ILE A 151 -4.05 -8.82 11.05
CA ILE A 151 -2.65 -9.00 10.67
C ILE A 151 -2.56 -9.40 9.19
N ALA A 152 -1.66 -8.73 8.49
CA ALA A 152 -1.25 -9.06 7.14
C ALA A 152 0.24 -9.39 7.09
N VAL A 153 0.66 -10.01 6.00
CA VAL A 153 2.08 -10.24 5.68
C VAL A 153 2.50 -9.35 4.53
N SER A 154 3.81 -9.10 4.44
CA SER A 154 4.38 -8.21 3.45
C SER A 154 5.81 -8.60 3.08
N ASN A 155 6.19 -8.31 1.84
CA ASN A 155 7.59 -8.36 1.44
C ASN A 155 8.37 -7.19 2.07
N PRO A 156 9.56 -7.40 2.65
CA PRO A 156 10.46 -6.30 3.00
C PRO A 156 10.96 -5.55 1.76
N ASN A 157 11.04 -6.21 0.61
CA ASN A 157 11.43 -5.62 -0.67
C ASN A 157 10.17 -5.20 -1.43
N PHE A 158 9.76 -3.95 -1.27
CA PHE A 158 8.58 -3.40 -1.94
C PHE A 158 8.90 -2.07 -2.61
N ALA A 159 8.13 -1.75 -3.63
CA ALA A 159 8.16 -0.45 -4.29
C ALA A 159 6.76 0.15 -4.26
N ARG A 160 6.69 1.48 -4.14
CA ARG A 160 5.45 2.20 -4.40
C ARG A 160 5.30 2.35 -5.91
N VAL A 161 4.22 1.81 -6.49
CA VAL A 161 3.86 2.20 -7.85
C VAL A 161 3.37 3.65 -7.78
N SER A 162 4.02 4.52 -8.55
CA SER A 162 3.57 5.90 -8.72
C SER A 162 2.35 5.87 -9.63
N TRP A 163 1.18 5.60 -9.08
CA TRP A 163 -0.08 5.81 -9.78
C TRP A 163 -0.60 7.21 -9.43
N VAL A 164 -0.95 7.98 -10.46
CA VAL A 164 -1.65 9.25 -10.28
C VAL A 164 -3.12 8.89 -10.04
N PRO A 165 -3.70 9.22 -8.88
CA PRO A 165 -5.09 8.91 -8.63
C PRO A 165 -5.97 9.58 -9.67
N LYS A 166 -6.50 8.77 -10.59
CA LYS A 166 -7.62 9.21 -11.40
C LYS A 166 -8.86 9.08 -10.51
N PRO A 167 -9.73 10.10 -10.46
CA PRO A 167 -11.01 9.93 -9.78
C PRO A 167 -11.70 8.71 -10.39
N PRO A 168 -12.33 7.86 -9.56
CA PRO A 168 -13.06 6.71 -10.08
C PRO A 168 -14.04 7.21 -11.14
N GLN A 169 -14.04 6.54 -12.30
CA GLN A 169 -14.85 6.95 -13.45
C GLN A 169 -16.21 6.23 -13.48
N HIS A 170 -16.40 5.25 -12.59
CA HIS A 170 -17.53 4.33 -12.60
C HIS A 170 -18.28 4.40 -11.26
N GLN A 171 -19.62 4.30 -11.31
CA GLN A 171 -20.48 4.37 -10.11
C GLN A 171 -20.41 3.11 -9.24
N ARG A 172 -19.90 2.00 -9.77
CA ARG A 172 -19.78 0.71 -9.10
C ARG A 172 -18.34 0.23 -9.18
N VAL A 173 -17.95 -0.59 -8.23
CA VAL A 173 -16.62 -1.21 -8.19
C VAL A 173 -16.51 -2.22 -9.32
N LYS A 174 -15.56 -2.04 -10.25
CA LYS A 174 -15.36 -2.98 -11.37
C LYS A 174 -14.59 -4.20 -10.90
N ILE A 175 -15.20 -5.37 -11.05
CA ILE A 175 -14.68 -6.66 -10.60
C ILE A 175 -14.51 -7.57 -11.81
N LEU A 176 -13.29 -8.01 -12.09
CA LEU A 176 -13.03 -9.10 -13.04
C LEU A 176 -13.05 -10.43 -12.28
N ALA A 177 -14.06 -11.26 -12.52
CA ALA A 177 -14.21 -12.58 -11.91
C ALA A 177 -13.78 -13.67 -12.89
N ILE A 178 -12.61 -14.26 -12.63
CA ILE A 178 -12.01 -15.35 -13.40
C ILE A 178 -12.41 -16.67 -12.72
N LEU A 179 -13.30 -17.41 -13.36
CA LEU A 179 -13.71 -18.75 -12.96
C LEU A 179 -12.89 -19.75 -13.78
N GLY A 180 -11.87 -20.33 -13.17
CA GLY A 180 -10.95 -21.26 -13.80
C GLY A 180 -11.54 -22.67 -13.96
N ASP A 181 -10.66 -23.67 -14.07
CA ASP A 181 -11.06 -25.09 -14.18
C ASP A 181 -12.02 -25.48 -13.05
N SER A 182 -13.23 -25.86 -13.45
CA SER A 182 -14.35 -26.17 -12.57
C SER A 182 -14.41 -27.64 -12.14
N GLN A 183 -13.45 -28.50 -12.54
CA GLN A 183 -13.49 -29.93 -12.21
C GLN A 183 -13.64 -30.19 -10.70
N GLY A 184 -14.82 -30.67 -10.29
CA GLY A 184 -15.11 -30.99 -8.89
C GLY A 184 -15.38 -29.77 -7.98
N LEU A 185 -15.49 -28.56 -8.54
CA LEU A 185 -15.80 -27.32 -7.84
C LEU A 185 -17.20 -26.80 -8.21
N ASN A 186 -17.87 -26.13 -7.28
CA ASN A 186 -19.14 -25.46 -7.51
C ASN A 186 -18.94 -23.95 -7.68
N LEU A 187 -18.30 -23.55 -8.78
CA LEU A 187 -18.04 -22.12 -9.08
C LEU A 187 -19.33 -21.32 -9.36
N GLU A 188 -20.45 -22.00 -9.64
CA GLU A 188 -21.75 -21.33 -9.81
C GLU A 188 -22.25 -20.68 -8.51
N ALA A 189 -21.87 -21.20 -7.33
CA ALA A 189 -22.19 -20.55 -6.06
C ALA A 189 -21.45 -19.21 -5.90
N ASP A 190 -20.17 -19.16 -6.28
CA ASP A 190 -19.38 -17.93 -6.29
C ASP A 190 -19.97 -16.93 -7.30
N ARG A 191 -20.29 -17.39 -8.51
CA ARG A 191 -20.95 -16.58 -9.55
C ARG A 191 -22.24 -15.96 -9.05
N THR A 192 -23.15 -16.80 -8.55
CA THR A 192 -24.45 -16.36 -8.04
C THR A 192 -24.29 -15.34 -6.92
N PHE A 193 -23.34 -15.54 -6.00
CA PHE A 193 -23.08 -14.57 -4.94
C PHE A 193 -22.54 -13.24 -5.47
N LEU A 194 -21.55 -13.27 -6.37
CA LEU A 194 -20.97 -12.07 -6.96
C LEU A 194 -22.03 -11.25 -7.72
N ASP A 195 -22.97 -11.90 -8.40
CA ASP A 195 -24.12 -11.24 -9.06
C ASP A 195 -25.05 -10.52 -8.07
N THR A 196 -25.05 -10.88 -6.78
CA THR A 196 -25.85 -10.20 -5.75
C THR A 196 -25.22 -8.91 -5.22
N LEU A 197 -23.97 -8.59 -5.58
CA LEU A 197 -23.27 -7.40 -5.12
C LEU A 197 -23.77 -6.15 -5.87
N GLU A 198 -24.80 -5.49 -5.35
CA GLU A 198 -25.41 -4.30 -5.97
C GLU A 198 -24.42 -3.13 -6.20
N THR A 199 -23.39 -3.03 -5.35
CA THR A 199 -22.35 -1.99 -5.39
C THR A 199 -21.15 -2.37 -6.27
N GLY A 200 -21.16 -3.57 -6.85
CA GLY A 200 -20.16 -4.07 -7.79
C GLY A 200 -20.72 -4.19 -9.21
N GLU A 201 -19.82 -4.07 -10.19
CA GLU A 201 -20.06 -4.42 -11.58
C GLU A 201 -19.10 -5.58 -11.91
N VAL A 202 -19.66 -6.78 -12.03
CA VAL A 202 -18.88 -8.02 -12.18
C VAL A 202 -18.87 -8.46 -13.64
N GLU A 203 -17.68 -8.66 -14.18
CA GLU A 203 -17.47 -9.29 -15.47
C GLU A 203 -16.89 -10.69 -15.28
N PHE A 204 -17.58 -11.70 -15.82
CA PHE A 204 -17.20 -13.10 -15.64
C PHE A 204 -16.45 -13.64 -16.85
N LEU A 205 -15.26 -14.17 -16.59
CA LEU A 205 -14.52 -15.01 -17.52
C LEU A 205 -14.61 -16.46 -17.04
N VAL A 206 -15.39 -17.28 -17.74
CA VAL A 206 -15.63 -18.68 -17.38
C VAL A 206 -14.77 -19.59 -18.24
N GLU A 207 -13.87 -20.31 -17.60
CA GLU A 207 -12.86 -21.16 -18.21
C GLU A 207 -12.13 -20.48 -19.39
N PRO A 208 -11.64 -19.22 -19.23
CA PRO A 208 -11.17 -18.42 -20.35
C PRO A 208 -9.90 -18.99 -20.97
N THR A 209 -9.66 -18.64 -22.23
CA THR A 209 -8.36 -18.88 -22.85
C THR A 209 -7.32 -17.88 -22.36
N ILE A 210 -6.03 -18.21 -22.49
CA ILE A 210 -4.94 -17.27 -22.13
C ILE A 210 -5.06 -15.92 -22.88
N PRO A 211 -5.30 -15.86 -24.21
CA PRO A 211 -5.47 -14.60 -24.92
C PRO A 211 -6.63 -13.76 -24.42
N GLU A 212 -7.78 -14.40 -24.15
CA GLU A 212 -8.97 -13.72 -23.64
C GLU A 212 -8.70 -13.08 -22.27
N LEU A 213 -8.07 -13.81 -21.35
CA LEU A 213 -7.67 -13.24 -20.06
C LEU A 213 -6.72 -12.05 -20.24
N TYR A 214 -5.77 -12.17 -21.16
CA TYR A 214 -4.82 -11.11 -21.46
C TYR A 214 -5.50 -9.85 -21.99
N ASP A 215 -6.45 -10.00 -22.90
CA ASP A 215 -7.19 -8.89 -23.47
C ASP A 215 -7.96 -8.10 -22.40
N HIS A 216 -8.67 -8.79 -21.50
CA HIS A 216 -9.39 -8.13 -20.41
C HIS A 216 -8.47 -7.45 -19.40
N LEU A 217 -7.34 -8.08 -19.05
CA LEU A 217 -6.34 -7.44 -18.17
C LEU A 217 -5.69 -6.20 -18.81
N TRP A 218 -5.65 -6.13 -20.14
CA TRP A 218 -4.95 -5.07 -20.87
C TRP A 218 -5.84 -3.89 -21.25
N GLN A 219 -7.04 -4.18 -21.75
CA GLN A 219 -7.92 -3.21 -22.40
C GLN A 219 -8.80 -2.46 -21.40
N ASP A 220 -9.14 -3.09 -20.28
CA ASP A 220 -10.06 -2.56 -19.29
C ASP A 220 -9.38 -2.03 -18.02
N THR A 221 -10.16 -1.27 -17.24
CA THR A 221 -9.82 -0.87 -15.88
C THR A 221 -10.57 -1.75 -14.89
N TRP A 222 -9.86 -2.22 -13.87
CA TRP A 222 -10.37 -3.09 -12.83
C TRP A 222 -9.99 -2.53 -11.47
N ASP A 223 -10.92 -2.55 -10.51
CA ASP A 223 -10.64 -2.22 -9.11
C ASP A 223 -10.26 -3.47 -8.31
N LEU A 224 -10.92 -4.59 -8.65
CA LEU A 224 -10.75 -5.89 -8.05
C LEU A 224 -10.61 -6.98 -9.12
N VAL A 225 -9.67 -7.91 -8.92
CA VAL A 225 -9.62 -9.18 -9.65
C VAL A 225 -9.93 -10.31 -8.67
N PHE A 226 -10.84 -11.19 -9.05
CA PHE A 226 -11.20 -12.39 -8.30
C PHE A 226 -10.85 -13.61 -9.14
N PHE A 227 -10.22 -14.60 -8.52
CA PHE A 227 -9.95 -15.90 -9.12
C PHE A 227 -10.52 -17.02 -8.25
N ALA A 228 -11.31 -17.90 -8.84
CA ALA A 228 -11.74 -19.16 -8.23
C ALA A 228 -11.52 -20.31 -9.21
N GLY A 229 -10.97 -21.41 -8.71
CA GLY A 229 -10.60 -22.57 -9.53
C GLY A 229 -9.50 -23.40 -8.88
N HIS A 230 -8.89 -24.27 -9.68
CA HIS A 230 -7.69 -24.98 -9.27
C HIS A 230 -6.45 -24.10 -9.32
N SER A 231 -5.61 -24.22 -8.30
CA SER A 231 -4.28 -23.65 -8.27
C SER A 231 -3.34 -24.54 -7.50
N ARG A 232 -2.04 -24.41 -7.77
CA ARG A 232 -0.99 -25.16 -7.10
C ARG A 232 0.27 -24.32 -7.02
N THR A 233 0.97 -24.35 -5.89
CA THR A 233 2.34 -23.83 -5.83
C THR A 233 3.33 -24.95 -6.14
N LEU A 234 4.24 -24.72 -7.09
CA LEU A 234 5.37 -25.60 -7.41
C LEU A 234 6.65 -24.76 -7.30
N GLU A 235 7.60 -25.17 -6.45
CA GLU A 235 8.89 -24.48 -6.29
C GLU A 235 8.77 -22.96 -6.05
N ARG A 236 7.76 -22.54 -5.27
CA ARG A 236 7.34 -21.15 -4.97
C ARG A 236 6.64 -20.39 -6.09
N GLN A 237 6.43 -21.01 -7.25
CA GLN A 237 5.63 -20.44 -8.34
C GLN A 237 4.19 -20.89 -8.23
N GLY A 238 3.25 -19.95 -8.28
CA GLY A 238 1.84 -20.28 -8.27
C GLY A 238 1.33 -20.55 -9.68
N ILE A 239 0.70 -21.70 -9.89
CA ILE A 239 0.08 -22.12 -11.15
C ILE A 239 -1.44 -22.00 -10.99
N LEU A 240 -2.08 -21.27 -11.89
CA LEU A 240 -3.54 -21.16 -12.03
C LEU A 240 -3.99 -22.02 -13.20
N TYR A 241 -5.05 -22.81 -12.99
CA TYR A 241 -5.69 -23.59 -14.04
C TYR A 241 -6.89 -22.79 -14.55
N LEU A 242 -6.79 -22.29 -15.78
CA LEU A 242 -7.87 -21.50 -16.36
C LEU A 242 -8.98 -22.38 -16.90
N ASN A 243 -8.63 -23.49 -17.54
CA ASN A 243 -9.55 -24.46 -18.09
C ASN A 243 -8.86 -25.83 -18.12
N ALA A 244 -9.47 -26.83 -18.77
CA ALA A 244 -8.93 -28.19 -18.80
C ALA A 244 -7.56 -28.29 -19.51
N GLU A 245 -7.26 -27.37 -20.43
CA GLU A 245 -6.04 -27.37 -21.25
C GLU A 245 -5.02 -26.32 -20.81
N ASP A 246 -5.49 -25.12 -20.46
CA ASP A 246 -4.68 -23.94 -20.18
C ASP A 246 -4.38 -23.80 -18.69
N ARG A 247 -3.08 -23.66 -18.41
CA ARG A 247 -2.55 -23.33 -17.10
C ARG A 247 -1.44 -22.31 -17.24
N LEU A 248 -1.30 -21.47 -16.22
CA LEU A 248 -0.38 -20.34 -16.27
C LEU A 248 0.21 -20.02 -14.91
N THR A 249 1.37 -19.41 -14.93
CA THR A 249 2.02 -18.81 -13.76
C THR A 249 1.73 -17.32 -13.70
N ILE A 250 1.91 -16.68 -12.53
CA ILE A 250 1.83 -15.21 -12.45
C ILE A 250 2.96 -14.58 -13.25
N GLU A 251 4.13 -15.22 -13.35
CA GLU A 251 5.19 -14.76 -14.26
C GLU A 251 4.69 -14.66 -15.71
N GLN A 252 3.91 -15.65 -16.15
CA GLN A 252 3.28 -15.62 -17.47
C GLN A 252 2.15 -14.60 -17.59
N LEU A 253 1.57 -14.07 -16.51
CA LEU A 253 0.59 -12.97 -16.51
C LEU A 253 1.19 -11.61 -16.10
N LYS A 254 2.51 -11.55 -15.89
CA LYS A 254 3.22 -10.39 -15.37
C LYS A 254 2.87 -9.10 -16.10
N HIS A 255 2.77 -9.17 -17.43
CA HIS A 255 2.47 -8.00 -18.24
C HIS A 255 1.00 -7.58 -18.16
N GLY A 256 0.07 -8.54 -18.17
CA GLY A 256 -1.36 -8.27 -17.95
C GLY A 256 -1.63 -7.64 -16.59
N PHE A 257 -1.11 -8.24 -15.50
CA PHE A 257 -1.27 -7.67 -14.16
C PHE A 257 -0.59 -6.32 -13.99
N LYS A 258 0.61 -6.11 -14.57
CA LYS A 258 1.25 -4.78 -14.56
C LYS A 258 0.37 -3.72 -15.21
N GLN A 259 -0.25 -4.05 -16.34
CA GLN A 259 -1.17 -3.15 -17.02
C GLN A 259 -2.40 -2.88 -16.15
N ALA A 260 -3.06 -3.91 -15.63
CA ALA A 260 -4.20 -3.77 -14.72
C ALA A 260 -3.88 -2.92 -13.47
N ILE A 261 -2.73 -3.16 -12.83
CA ILE A 261 -2.23 -2.37 -11.68
C ILE A 261 -2.01 -0.90 -12.07
N SER A 262 -1.38 -0.66 -13.22
CA SER A 262 -1.17 0.71 -13.71
C SER A 262 -2.48 1.42 -14.08
N SER A 263 -3.51 0.65 -14.42
CA SER A 263 -4.85 1.11 -14.78
C SER A 263 -5.78 1.32 -13.58
N GLY A 264 -5.43 0.83 -12.39
CA GLY A 264 -6.20 1.09 -11.17
C GLY A 264 -6.38 -0.10 -10.22
N LEU A 265 -5.96 -1.33 -10.58
CA LEU A 265 -6.20 -2.53 -9.77
C LEU A 265 -5.63 -2.39 -8.35
N GLN A 266 -6.51 -2.48 -7.35
CA GLN A 266 -6.15 -2.32 -5.93
C GLN A 266 -6.12 -3.62 -5.15
N LEU A 267 -6.99 -4.59 -5.51
CA LEU A 267 -7.16 -5.83 -4.76
C LEU A 267 -7.26 -7.02 -5.69
N ALA A 268 -6.50 -8.09 -5.41
CA ALA A 268 -6.74 -9.39 -6.01
C ALA A 268 -7.11 -10.44 -4.96
N ILE A 269 -8.15 -11.23 -5.20
CA ILE A 269 -8.61 -12.30 -4.30
C ILE A 269 -8.42 -13.63 -5.02
N PHE A 270 -7.50 -14.46 -4.54
CA PHE A 270 -7.30 -15.82 -5.03
C PHE A 270 -7.97 -16.78 -4.05
N ASN A 271 -9.22 -17.11 -4.36
CA ASN A 271 -10.03 -18.03 -3.57
C ASN A 271 -9.76 -19.48 -3.99
N SER A 272 -8.48 -19.82 -4.08
CA SER A 272 -7.98 -21.07 -4.62
C SER A 272 -6.91 -21.67 -3.70
N CYS A 273 -6.43 -22.88 -4.01
CA CYS A 273 -5.50 -23.60 -3.14
C CYS A 273 -4.09 -22.99 -3.15
N ASP A 274 -3.50 -22.86 -1.96
CA ASP A 274 -2.06 -22.57 -1.77
C ASP A 274 -1.58 -21.33 -2.57
N GLY A 275 -1.95 -20.15 -2.08
CA GLY A 275 -1.71 -18.89 -2.78
C GLY A 275 -0.57 -18.04 -2.22
N LEU A 276 0.24 -18.54 -1.29
CA LEU A 276 1.37 -17.76 -0.77
C LEU A 276 2.41 -17.47 -1.86
N GLY A 277 2.72 -18.44 -2.71
CA GLY A 277 3.58 -18.22 -3.89
C GLY A 277 3.00 -17.16 -4.83
N LEU A 278 1.70 -17.25 -5.13
CA LEU A 278 0.97 -16.26 -5.94
C LEU A 278 1.07 -14.84 -5.36
N ALA A 279 0.86 -14.71 -4.04
CA ALA A 279 0.92 -13.42 -3.36
C ALA A 279 2.33 -12.80 -3.39
N GLU A 280 3.38 -13.62 -3.23
CA GLU A 280 4.76 -13.15 -3.37
C GLU A 280 5.05 -12.64 -4.79
N GLU A 281 4.64 -13.39 -5.83
CA GLU A 281 4.83 -13.01 -7.24
C GLU A 281 4.08 -11.71 -7.57
N LEU A 282 2.83 -11.57 -7.13
CA LEU A 282 2.04 -10.34 -7.31
C LEU A 282 2.58 -9.17 -6.50
N GLY A 283 3.13 -9.43 -5.31
CA GLY A 283 3.82 -8.46 -4.49
C GLY A 283 5.03 -7.85 -5.22
N GLN A 284 5.78 -8.65 -5.99
CA GLN A 284 6.87 -8.15 -6.84
C GLN A 284 6.36 -7.27 -7.99
N LEU A 285 5.12 -7.46 -8.44
CA LEU A 285 4.45 -6.56 -9.40
C LEU A 285 3.91 -5.30 -8.73
N SER A 286 4.12 -5.15 -7.41
CA SER A 286 3.70 -4.02 -6.60
C SER A 286 2.17 -3.86 -6.53
N LEU A 287 1.42 -4.96 -6.67
CA LEU A 287 -0.02 -4.99 -6.38
C LEU A 287 -0.26 -4.48 -4.95
N PRO A 288 -1.21 -3.56 -4.71
CA PRO A 288 -1.41 -2.99 -3.37
C PRO A 288 -1.80 -4.03 -2.34
N GLN A 289 -2.80 -4.86 -2.64
CA GLN A 289 -3.34 -5.87 -1.74
C GLN A 289 -3.66 -7.15 -2.51
N SER A 290 -3.39 -8.29 -1.90
CA SER A 290 -3.98 -9.56 -2.32
C SER A 290 -4.46 -10.38 -1.14
N ILE A 291 -5.54 -11.13 -1.33
CA ILE A 291 -6.03 -12.11 -0.37
C ILE A 291 -5.80 -13.49 -0.96
N VAL A 292 -5.13 -14.34 -0.19
CA VAL A 292 -4.80 -15.70 -0.59
C VAL A 292 -5.03 -16.68 0.55
N MET A 293 -4.97 -17.98 0.26
CA MET A 293 -5.05 -19.04 1.25
C MET A 293 -3.66 -19.60 1.56
N ARG A 294 -3.32 -19.73 2.84
CA ARG A 294 -2.03 -20.30 3.30
C ARG A 294 -1.86 -21.77 2.89
N LEU A 295 -2.95 -22.52 2.88
CA LEU A 295 -3.04 -23.93 2.50
C LEU A 295 -4.27 -24.13 1.61
N PRO A 296 -4.44 -25.31 0.99
CA PRO A 296 -5.69 -25.66 0.31
C PRO A 296 -6.92 -25.42 1.19
N ILE A 297 -7.97 -24.83 0.62
CA ILE A 297 -9.23 -24.58 1.30
C ILE A 297 -10.35 -25.41 0.63
N PRO A 298 -11.25 -26.06 1.39
CA PRO A 298 -12.44 -26.70 0.84
C PRO A 298 -13.32 -25.69 0.08
N ASP A 299 -13.97 -26.14 -1.00
CA ASP A 299 -14.77 -25.28 -1.89
C ASP A 299 -15.88 -24.53 -1.13
N GLU A 300 -16.63 -25.24 -0.29
CA GLU A 300 -17.68 -24.66 0.56
C GLU A 300 -17.11 -23.56 1.48
N MET A 301 -15.91 -23.75 2.02
CA MET A 301 -15.25 -22.79 2.91
C MET A 301 -14.73 -21.57 2.15
N ALA A 302 -14.21 -21.78 0.94
CA ALA A 302 -13.80 -20.71 0.04
C ALA A 302 -15.00 -19.82 -0.30
N GLN A 303 -16.16 -20.42 -0.63
CA GLN A 303 -17.40 -19.70 -0.92
C GLN A 303 -17.91 -18.93 0.30
N GLN A 304 -17.95 -19.56 1.48
CA GLN A 304 -18.37 -18.86 2.70
C GLN A 304 -17.42 -17.71 3.06
N PHE A 305 -16.11 -17.91 2.91
CA PHE A 305 -15.12 -16.85 3.14
C PHE A 305 -15.39 -15.65 2.23
N LEU A 306 -15.50 -15.89 0.92
CA LEU A 306 -15.74 -14.86 -0.07
C LEU A 306 -17.00 -14.07 0.26
N LYS A 307 -18.08 -14.79 0.60
CA LYS A 307 -19.35 -14.21 1.01
C LYS A 307 -19.20 -13.30 2.22
N TYR A 308 -18.68 -13.81 3.34
CA TYR A 308 -18.54 -13.04 4.56
C TYR A 308 -17.62 -11.83 4.37
N PHE A 309 -16.53 -12.00 3.62
CA PHE A 309 -15.57 -10.94 3.35
C PHE A 309 -16.19 -9.83 2.49
N LEU A 310 -16.74 -10.16 1.31
CA LEU A 310 -17.27 -9.15 0.39
C LEU A 310 -18.53 -8.47 0.94
N GLN A 311 -19.39 -9.19 1.68
CA GLN A 311 -20.51 -8.55 2.38
C GLN A 311 -20.04 -7.53 3.42
N ALA A 312 -19.00 -7.85 4.20
CA ALA A 312 -18.45 -6.92 5.17
C ALA A 312 -17.74 -5.73 4.50
N TYR A 313 -16.98 -5.98 3.43
CA TYR A 313 -16.18 -4.97 2.75
C TYR A 313 -17.06 -4.02 1.92
N ALA A 314 -17.94 -4.56 1.08
CA ALA A 314 -18.93 -3.78 0.34
C ALA A 314 -19.94 -3.06 1.27
N GLY A 315 -20.15 -3.59 2.48
CA GLY A 315 -20.92 -2.95 3.54
C GLY A 315 -20.22 -1.79 4.25
N GLY A 316 -19.01 -1.40 3.83
CA GLY A 316 -18.29 -0.21 4.32
C GLY A 316 -17.32 -0.44 5.46
N ASN A 317 -17.04 -1.69 5.85
CA ASN A 317 -15.92 -1.96 6.76
C ASN A 317 -14.58 -1.80 6.01
N SER A 318 -13.49 -1.54 6.75
CA SER A 318 -12.16 -1.58 6.16
C SER A 318 -11.81 -3.00 5.68
N LEU A 319 -10.87 -3.12 4.75
CA LEU A 319 -10.39 -4.41 4.25
C LEU A 319 -9.94 -5.34 5.39
N TYR A 320 -9.21 -4.79 6.37
CA TYR A 320 -8.70 -5.52 7.54
C TYR A 320 -9.83 -5.97 8.48
N LEU A 321 -10.79 -5.08 8.78
CA LEU A 321 -11.93 -5.44 9.62
C LEU A 321 -12.84 -6.46 8.93
N SER A 322 -12.96 -6.38 7.61
CA SER A 322 -13.73 -7.34 6.80
C SER A 322 -13.08 -8.72 6.82
N MET A 323 -11.75 -8.79 6.71
CA MET A 323 -11.00 -10.04 6.89
C MET A 323 -11.23 -10.64 8.28
N ARG A 324 -11.11 -9.82 9.34
CA ARG A 324 -11.35 -10.24 10.72
C ARG A 324 -12.74 -10.86 10.90
N LYS A 325 -13.78 -10.13 10.48
CA LYS A 325 -15.19 -10.60 10.55
C LYS A 325 -15.43 -11.86 9.72
N ALA A 326 -14.77 -11.99 8.57
CA ALA A 326 -14.87 -13.20 7.75
C ALA A 326 -14.27 -14.41 8.47
N ARG A 327 -13.07 -14.28 9.06
CA ARG A 327 -12.45 -15.35 9.85
C ARG A 327 -13.29 -15.77 11.05
N GLU A 328 -13.82 -14.80 11.80
CA GLU A 328 -14.67 -15.07 12.97
C GLU A 328 -15.94 -15.83 12.57
N GLN A 329 -16.57 -15.47 11.46
CA GLN A 329 -17.73 -16.21 10.94
C GLN A 329 -17.37 -17.61 10.43
N LEU A 330 -16.17 -17.80 9.84
CA LEU A 330 -15.71 -19.13 9.44
C LEU A 330 -15.54 -20.10 10.62
N GLN A 331 -15.39 -19.61 11.86
CA GLN A 331 -15.26 -20.49 13.03
C GLN A 331 -16.48 -21.40 13.22
N SER A 332 -17.68 -20.99 12.78
CA SER A 332 -18.88 -21.85 12.86
C SER A 332 -18.75 -23.14 12.06
N TRP A 333 -17.81 -23.19 11.11
CA TRP A 333 -17.56 -24.32 10.24
C TRP A 333 -16.38 -25.19 10.69
N GLU A 334 -15.64 -24.78 11.73
CA GLU A 334 -14.42 -25.49 12.15
C GLU A 334 -14.69 -26.87 12.79
N THR A 335 -15.95 -27.16 13.13
CA THR A 335 -16.36 -28.51 13.52
C THR A 335 -16.24 -29.50 12.35
N GLN A 336 -16.48 -29.04 11.12
CA GLN A 336 -16.36 -29.84 9.90
C GLN A 336 -15.00 -29.64 9.22
N PHE A 337 -14.47 -28.41 9.28
CA PHE A 337 -13.24 -28.00 8.62
C PHE A 337 -12.30 -27.32 9.61
N PRO A 338 -11.56 -28.09 10.45
CA PRO A 338 -10.71 -27.52 11.48
C PRO A 338 -9.72 -26.51 10.93
N CYS A 339 -9.52 -25.42 11.68
CA CYS A 339 -8.57 -24.35 11.37
C CYS A 339 -8.87 -23.59 10.06
N ALA A 340 -10.07 -23.71 9.48
CA ALA A 340 -10.42 -23.00 8.25
C ALA A 340 -10.28 -21.47 8.40
N SER A 341 -10.54 -20.91 9.58
CA SER A 341 -10.35 -19.48 9.84
C SER A 341 -8.88 -19.05 9.81
N TRP A 342 -7.93 -20.00 9.90
CA TRP A 342 -6.49 -19.73 9.87
C TRP A 342 -5.95 -19.61 8.44
N LEU A 343 -6.72 -19.95 7.41
CA LEU A 343 -6.18 -20.07 6.05
C LEU A 343 -6.13 -18.75 5.29
N PRO A 344 -7.21 -17.92 5.26
CA PRO A 344 -7.16 -16.66 4.54
C PRO A 344 -6.05 -15.78 5.08
N ILE A 345 -5.39 -15.00 4.23
CA ILE A 345 -4.38 -14.03 4.66
C ILE A 345 -4.33 -12.87 3.69
N ILE A 346 -4.17 -11.67 4.24
CA ILE A 346 -3.86 -10.48 3.45
C ILE A 346 -2.35 -10.47 3.23
N TYR A 347 -1.97 -10.36 1.97
CA TYR A 347 -0.64 -9.96 1.58
C TYR A 347 -0.71 -8.52 1.09
N GLN A 348 0.08 -7.65 1.70
CA GLN A 348 0.03 -6.22 1.44
C GLN A 348 1.40 -5.70 0.98
N ASN A 349 1.39 -4.78 0.00
CA ASN A 349 2.50 -3.87 -0.22
C ASN A 349 2.57 -2.79 0.89
N PRO A 350 3.64 -2.72 1.71
CA PRO A 350 3.75 -1.74 2.80
C PRO A 350 3.66 -0.28 2.36
N ALA A 351 3.98 0.04 1.11
CA ALA A 351 3.86 1.39 0.57
C ALA A 351 2.43 1.79 0.20
N ALA A 352 1.47 0.87 0.24
CA ALA A 352 0.09 1.10 -0.13
C ALA A 352 -0.82 1.29 1.09
N ILE A 353 -1.80 2.18 0.94
CA ILE A 353 -2.91 2.31 1.87
C ILE A 353 -4.06 1.51 1.26
N PRO A 354 -4.63 0.51 1.97
CA PRO A 354 -5.79 -0.22 1.47
C PRO A 354 -6.95 0.74 1.25
N PRO A 355 -7.59 0.74 0.07
CA PRO A 355 -8.77 1.55 -0.16
C PRO A 355 -9.93 1.06 0.70
N GLN A 356 -10.89 1.95 0.98
CA GLN A 356 -12.25 1.54 1.35
C GLN A 356 -13.02 1.16 0.09
N TRP A 357 -14.10 0.39 0.23
CA TRP A 357 -14.98 0.08 -0.89
C TRP A 357 -15.52 1.34 -1.59
N ALA A 358 -15.83 2.38 -0.81
CA ALA A 358 -16.30 3.66 -1.35
C ALA A 358 -15.23 4.44 -2.11
N ASP A 359 -13.93 4.19 -1.85
CA ASP A 359 -12.84 4.84 -2.58
C ASP A 359 -12.66 4.22 -3.98
N LEU A 360 -13.18 3.00 -4.19
CA LEU A 360 -13.14 2.28 -5.47
C LEU A 360 -14.27 2.71 -6.42
N SER A 361 -15.33 3.36 -5.92
CA SER A 361 -16.47 3.78 -6.74
C SER A 361 -16.66 5.30 -6.73
N TYR A 362 -17.16 5.85 -7.83
CA TYR A 362 -17.52 7.25 -7.93
C TYR A 362 -18.86 7.51 -7.26
N GLN A 363 -18.84 8.28 -6.17
CA GLN A 363 -20.06 8.79 -5.55
C GLN A 363 -20.31 10.24 -6.00
N PRO A 364 -21.39 10.51 -6.77
CA PRO A 364 -21.69 11.85 -7.27
C PRO A 364 -21.91 12.90 -6.16
N ASP A 365 -22.29 12.49 -4.95
CA ASP A 365 -22.77 13.40 -3.89
C ASP A 365 -22.31 13.00 -2.48
N ALA A 366 -21.02 12.72 -2.29
CA ALA A 366 -20.44 12.99 -0.99
C ALA A 366 -20.11 14.49 -0.98
N HIS A 367 -20.86 15.29 -0.20
CA HIS A 367 -20.34 16.56 0.30
C HIS A 367 -19.08 16.27 1.11
N VAL A 368 -17.96 16.05 0.43
CA VAL A 368 -16.64 16.04 1.05
C VAL A 368 -16.42 17.48 1.47
N PRO A 369 -16.37 17.82 2.77
CA PRO A 369 -15.72 19.05 3.11
C PRO A 369 -14.28 18.85 2.66
N LEU A 370 -13.89 19.53 1.58
CA LEU A 370 -12.50 19.81 1.28
C LEU A 370 -11.93 20.53 2.52
N ARG A 371 -11.52 19.76 3.53
CA ARG A 371 -10.60 20.20 4.58
C ARG A 371 -9.20 20.23 3.97
N LEU A 372 -9.04 20.96 2.87
CA LEU A 372 -7.82 21.73 2.71
C LEU A 372 -7.83 22.70 3.90
N LYS A 373 -6.77 22.68 4.71
CA LYS A 373 -6.55 23.71 5.72
C LYS A 373 -6.31 25.05 4.99
N VAL A 374 -7.37 25.67 4.50
CA VAL A 374 -7.33 27.01 3.88
C VAL A 374 -6.86 28.06 4.91
N ASN A 375 -6.95 27.73 6.21
CA ASN A 375 -6.43 28.58 7.28
C ASN A 375 -4.90 28.72 7.28
N ASP A 376 -4.12 27.74 6.79
CA ASP A 376 -2.66 27.88 6.74
C ASP A 376 -2.18 28.75 5.57
N LEU A 377 -2.85 28.69 4.41
CA LEU A 377 -2.53 29.52 3.24
C LEU A 377 -2.90 30.99 3.44
N ARG A 378 -4.05 31.28 4.08
CA ARG A 378 -4.39 32.65 4.47
C ARG A 378 -3.40 33.21 5.50
N GLY A 379 -2.97 32.40 6.46
CA GLY A 379 -1.95 32.80 7.44
C GLY A 379 -0.58 33.10 6.79
N LEU A 380 -0.18 32.32 5.79
CA LEU A 380 1.09 32.51 5.09
C LEU A 380 1.08 33.74 4.17
N LEU A 381 -0.04 33.97 3.46
CA LEU A 381 -0.22 35.13 2.58
C LEU A 381 -0.29 36.45 3.36
N VAL A 382 -0.99 36.46 4.49
CA VAL A 382 -1.04 37.65 5.36
C VAL A 382 0.35 37.94 5.94
N LYS A 383 1.10 36.93 6.37
CA LYS A 383 2.47 37.12 6.88
C LYS A 383 3.43 37.67 5.83
N THR A 384 3.34 37.20 4.58
CA THR A 384 4.20 37.71 3.49
C THR A 384 3.87 39.15 3.11
N ILE A 385 2.59 39.55 3.13
CA ILE A 385 2.19 40.95 2.92
C ILE A 385 2.73 41.86 4.04
N TRP A 386 2.68 41.41 5.30
CA TRP A 386 3.22 42.21 6.40
C TRP A 386 4.75 42.34 6.34
N ILE A 387 5.46 41.28 5.95
CA ILE A 387 6.92 41.33 5.79
C ILE A 387 7.31 42.30 4.68
N SER A 388 6.62 42.30 3.53
CA SER A 388 6.92 43.23 2.44
C SER A 388 6.60 44.68 2.80
N ALA A 389 5.49 44.93 3.52
CA ALA A 389 5.12 46.25 3.99
C ALA A 389 6.14 46.81 4.99
N ILE A 390 6.61 45.99 5.94
CA ILE A 390 7.63 46.41 6.91
C ILE A 390 8.96 46.69 6.20
N ALA A 391 9.38 45.82 5.27
CA ALA A 391 10.61 46.01 4.51
C ALA A 391 10.59 47.30 3.67
N THR A 392 9.47 47.59 3.00
CA THR A 392 9.32 48.81 2.20
C THR A 392 9.30 50.07 3.06
N ILE A 393 8.63 50.05 4.22
CA ILE A 393 8.67 51.16 5.18
C ILE A 393 10.09 51.38 5.70
N LEU A 394 10.82 50.31 6.03
CA LEU A 394 12.20 50.39 6.52
C LEU A 394 13.14 51.00 5.47
N VAL A 395 13.04 50.55 4.21
CA VAL A 395 13.82 51.10 3.09
C VAL A 395 13.48 52.57 2.88
N TRP A 396 12.20 52.93 2.87
CA TRP A 396 11.76 54.33 2.74
C TRP A 396 12.32 55.20 3.88
N TRP A 397 12.32 54.68 5.12
CA TRP A 397 12.88 55.38 6.27
C TRP A 397 14.40 55.60 6.17
N LEU A 398 15.13 54.56 5.73
CA LEU A 398 16.58 54.64 5.48
C LEU A 398 16.93 55.60 4.34
N GLN A 399 16.07 55.71 3.33
CA GLN A 399 16.25 56.61 2.20
C GLN A 399 16.00 58.08 2.60
N VAL A 400 14.97 58.36 3.43
CA VAL A 400 14.69 59.71 3.96
C VAL A 400 15.85 60.23 4.83
N TRP A 401 16.55 59.36 5.55
CA TRP A 401 17.70 59.72 6.39
C TRP A 401 19.02 59.80 5.61
N GLY A 402 18.99 59.58 4.29
CA GLY A 402 20.15 59.75 3.41
C GLY A 402 21.24 58.69 3.56
N TRP A 403 20.98 57.59 4.28
CA TRP A 403 21.98 56.53 4.51
C TRP A 403 22.29 55.72 3.25
N LEU A 404 21.38 55.71 2.27
CA LEU A 404 21.54 55.02 0.98
C LEU A 404 22.13 55.91 -0.12
N ALA A 405 22.24 57.22 0.11
CA ALA A 405 22.61 58.20 -0.92
C ALA A 405 23.99 57.94 -1.55
N GLY A 406 24.98 57.55 -0.74
CA GLY A 406 26.34 57.26 -1.24
C GLY A 406 26.42 56.01 -2.12
N GLY A 407 25.59 55.00 -1.85
CA GLY A 407 25.50 53.79 -2.66
C GLY A 407 24.74 54.02 -3.97
N GLU A 408 23.64 54.79 -3.91
CA GLU A 408 22.83 55.12 -5.08
C GLU A 408 23.60 55.97 -6.11
N LEU A 409 24.36 56.97 -5.67
CA LEU A 409 25.19 57.81 -6.57
C LEU A 409 26.25 56.99 -7.30
N ASN A 410 26.98 56.11 -6.59
CA ASN A 410 27.98 55.23 -7.20
C ASN A 410 27.34 54.23 -8.20
N SER A 411 26.12 53.80 -7.91
CA SER A 411 25.35 52.92 -8.82
C SER A 411 24.94 53.68 -10.09
N TYR A 412 24.51 54.94 -9.95
CA TYR A 412 24.10 55.80 -11.05
C TYR A 412 25.29 56.15 -11.97
N ASP A 413 26.44 56.51 -11.40
CA ASP A 413 27.66 56.80 -12.16
C ASP A 413 28.14 55.58 -12.95
N ARG A 414 28.10 54.39 -12.35
CA ARG A 414 28.43 53.13 -13.05
C ARG A 414 27.47 52.82 -14.21
N LEU A 415 26.19 53.14 -14.05
CA LEU A 415 25.19 52.93 -15.10
C LEU A 415 25.34 53.96 -16.24
N ILE A 416 25.75 55.19 -15.95
CA ILE A 416 26.04 56.20 -16.98
C ILE A 416 27.28 55.81 -17.82
N VAL A 417 28.31 55.22 -17.21
CA VAL A 417 29.49 54.71 -17.94
C VAL A 417 29.13 53.57 -18.92
N TRP A 418 28.01 52.87 -18.68
CA TRP A 418 27.49 51.85 -19.60
C TRP A 418 26.57 52.41 -20.70
N GLY A 419 26.36 53.73 -20.74
CA GLY A 419 25.68 54.43 -21.81
C GLY A 419 26.48 54.38 -23.13
N TYR A 420 25.79 54.01 -24.20
CA TYR A 420 26.31 53.85 -25.56
C TYR A 420 27.02 55.12 -26.07
N HIS A 421 28.31 55.03 -26.41
CA HIS A 421 29.01 56.07 -27.18
C HIS A 421 28.82 55.80 -28.68
N PRO A 422 28.00 56.57 -29.41
CA PRO A 422 27.83 56.37 -30.85
C PRO A 422 29.15 56.69 -31.60
N PRO A 423 29.49 55.96 -32.68
CA PRO A 423 30.67 56.27 -33.48
C PRO A 423 30.49 57.63 -34.16
N VAL A 424 31.50 58.51 -34.04
CA VAL A 424 31.51 59.82 -34.68
C VAL A 424 31.61 59.65 -36.20
N ASP A 425 30.61 60.13 -36.95
CA ASP A 425 30.61 60.15 -38.42
C ASP A 425 31.82 60.96 -38.92
N GLN A 426 32.64 60.38 -39.81
CA GLN A 426 33.88 60.98 -40.32
C GLN A 426 33.67 62.28 -41.13
N ARG A 427 32.41 62.68 -41.38
CA ARG A 427 32.05 63.96 -42.00
C ARG A 427 31.73 65.06 -40.99
N VAL A 428 31.72 64.76 -39.70
CA VAL A 428 31.42 65.70 -38.61
C VAL A 428 32.69 65.93 -37.79
N LEU A 429 33.18 67.17 -37.76
CA LEU A 429 34.23 67.58 -36.83
C LEU A 429 33.60 67.78 -35.45
N VAL A 430 33.81 66.84 -34.53
CA VAL A 430 33.44 67.01 -33.13
C VAL A 430 34.61 67.68 -32.42
N VAL A 431 34.39 68.93 -31.98
CA VAL A 431 35.33 69.63 -31.09
C VAL A 431 34.91 69.30 -29.66
N THR A 432 35.61 68.38 -29.02
CA THR A 432 35.47 68.13 -27.58
C THR A 432 36.31 69.14 -26.82
N ILE A 433 35.75 69.78 -25.81
CA ILE A 433 36.50 70.55 -24.83
C ILE A 433 36.92 69.56 -23.76
N ASP A 434 38.22 69.29 -23.63
CA ASP A 434 38.73 68.49 -22.53
C ASP A 434 39.21 69.35 -21.36
N ASP A 435 39.65 68.69 -20.29
CA ASP A 435 40.14 69.40 -19.10
C ASP A 435 41.37 70.27 -19.41
N GLN A 436 42.15 69.96 -20.45
CA GLN A 436 43.31 70.76 -20.85
C GLN A 436 42.87 72.03 -21.59
N ASP A 437 41.82 71.96 -22.40
CA ASP A 437 41.22 73.13 -23.06
C ASP A 437 40.60 74.12 -22.05
N LEU A 438 39.98 73.61 -20.98
CA LEU A 438 39.45 74.44 -19.89
C LEU A 438 40.56 75.13 -19.10
N ILE A 439 41.70 74.45 -18.90
CA ILE A 439 42.89 75.04 -18.28
C ILE A 439 43.46 76.12 -19.19
N TYR A 440 43.60 75.85 -20.49
CA TYR A 440 44.07 76.83 -21.48
C TYR A 440 43.17 78.08 -21.56
N GLN A 441 41.84 77.92 -21.58
CA GLN A 441 40.91 79.07 -21.57
C GLN A 441 40.99 79.91 -20.29
N ARG A 442 41.25 79.26 -19.15
CA ARG A 442 41.44 79.93 -17.87
C ARG A 442 42.78 80.68 -17.81
N GLU A 443 43.83 80.13 -18.43
CA GLU A 443 45.12 80.81 -18.61
C GLU A 443 45.05 81.99 -19.58
N GLN A 444 44.17 81.93 -20.59
CA GLN A 444 43.95 83.01 -21.56
C GLN A 444 42.88 84.04 -21.16
N GLY A 445 42.18 83.83 -20.04
CA GLY A 445 41.29 84.83 -19.41
C GLY A 445 39.86 84.95 -19.99
N TYR A 446 39.31 83.92 -20.63
CA TYR A 446 38.04 84.00 -21.37
C TYR A 446 36.74 83.63 -20.61
N GLY A 447 36.78 83.37 -19.31
CA GLY A 447 35.60 82.92 -18.55
C GLY A 447 34.95 84.01 -17.70
N ASN A 448 34.02 84.81 -18.24
CA ASN A 448 33.02 85.53 -17.44
C ASN A 448 31.83 86.02 -18.29
N GLU A 449 30.64 85.97 -17.68
CA GLU A 449 29.32 86.39 -18.20
C GLU A 449 28.64 85.33 -19.10
N TYR A 450 27.44 84.79 -18.85
CA TYR A 450 26.16 85.38 -18.46
C TYR A 450 25.28 84.27 -17.80
N ALA A 451 24.71 84.50 -16.63
CA ALA A 451 23.41 85.14 -16.36
C ALA A 451 22.24 84.13 -16.27
N TRP A 452 21.78 83.98 -15.03
CA TRP A 452 20.53 83.37 -14.60
C TRP A 452 19.32 83.94 -15.34
N PHE A 453 18.38 83.10 -15.77
CA PHE A 453 16.95 83.44 -15.75
C PHE A 453 16.08 82.18 -15.57
N VAL A 454 15.05 82.37 -14.76
CA VAL A 454 14.22 81.42 -14.01
C VAL A 454 13.06 80.86 -14.83
N GLY A 455 12.64 79.64 -14.50
CA GLY A 455 11.34 79.05 -14.81
C GLY A 455 11.16 77.73 -14.07
#